data_AF-A0A8D8DP42-F1
#
_entry.id   AF-A0A8D8DP42-F1
#
_cell.length_a   1.000
_cell.length_b   1.000
_cell.length_c   1.000
_cell.angle_alpha   90.00
_cell.angle_beta   90.00
_cell.angle_gamma   90.00
#
_symmetry.space_group_name_H-M   'P 1'
#
loop_
_entity.id
_entity.type
_entity.pdbx_description
1 polymer ?
#
loop_
_entity_poly.entity_id
_entity_poly.type
_entity_poly.pdbx_seq_one_letter_code
_entity_poly.pdbx_strand_id
1 'polypeptide(L)'
;TCTNEATLGNVVQCPVGDLVCFSQFNGFLLTRRGCWSELGGEVSVADCTGGNCARCQEEYCNGLSRTDHKCVSCTSTADGQCISNAQDLPAMQCEAASVDLTKAQCYTRIIGSTTERGCVESERTLEECKSPTCQTCTGNGCNIAVFPAGRQMCVSCSGAAECNAQTSTEYCALPYDSCVTLQRSDGTYVKSCEGAMATTDQTYCQANPDKCSYCGMYGCNTAELDATTSRKCYHCEGTGCLQTSVNIETCHNSDDICFSMFDGFNPVLRGCISQLSQAEKTQCLDDNDKSCQLCEEDVCNLVSHVDHKCEYCSSVFDANCITAPNSPVQCPAPTTEVSADAQCYTRVIGSVTERGCLGSATDELECDSTENCQTCAIENGAACNKA
;
A
#
# COMPACT_ATOMS: atom_id res chain seq x y z
N THR A 1 42.83 20.44 12.04
CA THR A 1 41.60 21.14 12.47
C THR A 1 40.49 20.13 12.69
N CYS A 2 39.79 20.15 13.83
CA CYS A 2 38.69 19.23 14.13
C CYS A 2 37.39 19.99 14.37
N THR A 3 36.25 19.30 14.32
CA THR A 3 34.95 19.84 14.72
C THR A 3 34.74 19.57 16.22
N ASN A 4 34.22 20.56 16.95
CA ASN A 4 33.98 20.53 18.39
C ASN A 4 32.49 20.68 18.71
N GLU A 5 32.06 20.02 19.79
CA GLU A 5 30.68 19.93 20.30
C GLU A 5 29.63 19.44 19.29
N ALA A 6 28.50 18.97 19.84
CA ALA A 6 27.42 18.35 19.08
C ALA A 6 26.71 19.36 18.16
N THR A 7 26.71 20.65 18.50
CA THR A 7 26.13 21.71 17.66
C THR A 7 27.03 22.06 16.47
N LEU A 8 26.44 22.03 15.28
CA LEU A 8 27.07 22.40 14.00
C LEU A 8 27.82 23.74 14.09
N GLY A 9 29.15 23.71 13.92
CA GLY A 9 29.92 24.88 13.48
C GLY A 9 31.11 25.32 14.34
N ASN A 10 31.31 24.77 15.54
CA ASN A 10 32.48 25.16 16.35
C ASN A 10 33.71 24.38 15.90
N VAL A 11 34.60 25.05 15.17
CA VAL A 11 35.89 24.50 14.77
C VAL A 11 36.87 24.60 15.95
N VAL A 12 37.58 23.51 16.26
CA VAL A 12 38.69 23.51 17.22
C VAL A 12 40.03 23.35 16.51
N GLN A 13 40.95 24.24 16.83
CA GLN A 13 42.35 24.13 16.44
C GLN A 13 43.06 23.29 17.49
N CYS A 14 43.48 22.10 17.10
CA CYS A 14 44.16 21.19 18.02
C CYS A 14 45.54 21.72 18.43
N PRO A 15 46.02 21.35 19.64
CA PRO A 15 47.35 21.70 20.09
C PRO A 15 48.42 21.32 19.05
N VAL A 16 49.49 22.11 18.96
CA VAL A 16 50.58 21.89 18.01
C VAL A 16 51.13 20.46 18.17
N GLY A 17 51.03 19.65 17.11
CA GLY A 17 51.45 18.25 17.10
C GLY A 17 50.32 17.22 17.26
N ASP A 18 49.10 17.65 17.60
CA ASP A 18 47.91 16.80 17.62
C ASP A 18 47.13 16.97 16.30
N LEU A 19 47.29 15.99 15.41
CA LEU A 19 46.59 15.93 14.12
C LEU A 19 45.42 14.95 14.13
N VAL A 20 45.02 14.44 15.30
CA VAL A 20 44.02 13.38 15.41
C VAL A 20 42.72 13.96 15.95
N CYS A 21 41.63 13.77 15.21
CA CYS A 21 40.28 14.07 15.68
C CYS A 21 39.62 12.82 16.24
N PHE A 22 38.65 12.99 17.15
CA PHE A 22 37.81 11.90 17.64
C PHE A 22 36.31 12.23 17.56
N SER A 23 35.49 11.19 17.51
CA SER A 23 34.03 11.21 17.73
C SER A 23 33.62 10.05 18.62
N GLN A 24 32.74 10.30 19.58
CA GLN A 24 32.10 9.31 20.45
C GLN A 24 30.59 9.34 20.24
N PHE A 25 29.98 8.15 20.32
CA PHE A 25 28.58 7.93 20.01
C PHE A 25 27.90 7.10 21.10
N ASN A 26 26.61 7.37 21.33
CA ASN A 26 25.70 6.47 22.03
C ASN A 26 24.65 5.97 21.02
N GLY A 27 24.74 4.69 20.64
CA GLY A 27 24.03 4.22 19.45
C GLY A 27 24.53 4.97 18.22
N PHE A 28 23.63 5.60 17.45
CA PHE A 28 23.99 6.44 16.29
C PHE A 28 24.06 7.94 16.60
N LEU A 29 23.76 8.35 17.83
CA LEU A 29 23.83 9.75 18.25
C LEU A 29 25.25 10.14 18.60
N LEU A 30 25.73 11.24 18.02
CA LEU A 30 26.98 11.87 18.40
C LEU A 30 26.86 12.46 19.82
N THR A 31 27.71 12.03 20.74
CA THR A 31 27.73 12.54 22.12
C THR A 31 28.86 13.51 22.37
N ARG A 32 30.03 13.28 21.75
CA ARG A 32 31.21 14.12 21.94
C ARG A 32 32.16 14.00 20.75
N ARG A 33 32.84 15.07 20.38
CA ARG A 33 33.91 15.09 19.38
C ARG A 33 34.85 16.24 19.65
N GLY A 34 36.09 16.13 19.18
CA GLY A 34 37.13 17.15 19.39
C GLY A 34 38.51 16.64 19.01
N CYS A 35 39.54 17.26 19.57
CA CYS A 35 40.93 16.83 19.40
C CYS A 35 41.23 15.61 20.28
N TRP A 36 41.98 14.64 19.77
CA TRP A 36 42.27 13.39 20.48
C TRP A 36 42.98 13.63 21.83
N SER A 37 43.85 14.63 21.90
CA SER A 37 44.54 15.03 23.13
C SER A 37 43.59 15.41 24.28
N GLU A 38 42.36 15.87 23.98
CA GLU A 38 41.35 16.23 24.99
C GLU A 38 40.79 15.04 25.77
N LEU A 39 40.97 13.81 25.26
CA LEU A 39 40.57 12.59 25.96
C LEU A 39 41.53 12.22 27.09
N GLY A 40 42.71 12.84 27.19
CA GLY A 40 43.61 12.68 28.35
C GLY A 40 44.08 11.25 28.64
N GLY A 41 43.93 10.32 27.69
CA GLY A 41 44.21 8.89 27.89
C GLY A 41 43.10 8.09 28.59
N GLU A 42 41.92 8.69 28.82
CA GLU A 42 40.75 8.01 29.39
C GLU A 42 40.18 6.92 28.47
N VAL A 43 40.40 7.07 27.17
CA VAL A 43 39.94 6.13 26.13
C VAL A 43 41.14 5.57 25.41
N SER A 44 41.22 4.24 25.30
CA SER A 44 42.32 3.61 24.60
C SER A 44 42.18 3.76 23.09
N VAL A 45 43.30 3.74 22.40
CA VAL A 45 43.35 3.71 20.93
C VAL A 45 42.56 2.54 20.34
N ALA A 46 42.55 1.39 21.01
CA ALA A 46 41.84 0.20 20.53
C ALA A 46 40.31 0.37 20.56
N ASP A 47 39.81 1.16 21.52
CA ASP A 47 38.38 1.40 21.72
C ASP A 47 37.79 2.42 20.71
N CYS A 48 38.64 3.15 19.98
CA CYS A 48 38.25 4.20 19.02
C CYS A 48 38.61 3.84 17.57
N THR A 49 38.09 2.72 17.08
CA THR A 49 38.40 2.18 15.76
C THR A 49 37.23 2.17 14.77
N GLY A 50 36.03 2.63 15.15
CA GLY A 50 34.93 2.84 14.20
C GLY A 50 33.51 2.53 14.68
N GLY A 51 33.34 2.02 15.90
CA GLY A 51 32.03 1.77 16.53
C GLY A 51 31.54 2.98 17.32
N ASN A 52 31.32 2.80 18.63
CA ASN A 52 30.93 3.89 19.54
C ASN A 52 32.02 4.97 19.74
N CYS A 53 33.22 4.75 19.21
CA CYS A 53 34.24 5.77 19.10
C CYS A 53 35.02 5.59 17.79
N ALA A 54 35.37 6.70 17.14
CA ALA A 54 36.15 6.76 15.91
C ALA A 54 37.21 7.86 16.01
N ARG A 55 38.33 7.66 15.31
CA ARG A 55 39.41 8.64 15.18
C ARG A 55 39.88 8.73 13.75
N CYS A 56 40.39 9.90 13.37
CA CYS A 56 40.82 10.18 11.99
C CYS A 56 41.86 11.31 11.97
N GLN A 57 42.60 11.45 10.86
CA GLN A 57 43.78 12.33 10.75
C GLN A 57 43.68 13.39 9.64
N GLU A 58 42.47 13.68 9.18
CA GLU A 58 42.21 14.69 8.15
C GLU A 58 41.46 15.90 8.75
N GLU A 59 41.45 17.03 8.05
CA GLU A 59 40.70 18.19 8.52
C GLU A 59 39.20 17.91 8.53
N TYR A 60 38.53 18.25 9.63
CA TYR A 60 37.07 18.08 9.82
C TYR A 60 36.57 16.62 9.69
N CYS A 61 37.46 15.64 9.70
CA CYS A 61 37.12 14.23 9.46
C CYS A 61 36.18 13.62 10.51
N ASN A 62 36.10 14.23 11.70
CA ASN A 62 35.19 13.85 12.78
C ASN A 62 33.77 14.45 12.61
N GLY A 63 33.43 14.91 11.40
CA GLY A 63 32.05 15.22 10.99
C GLY A 63 31.21 13.99 10.70
N LEU A 64 31.85 12.90 10.23
CA LEU A 64 31.15 11.67 9.86
C LEU A 64 30.63 10.90 11.08
N SER A 65 29.53 10.17 10.85
CA SER A 65 28.92 9.25 11.80
C SER A 65 29.78 8.00 12.01
N ARG A 66 29.23 6.96 12.62
CA ARG A 66 29.93 5.68 12.82
C ARG A 66 30.27 5.01 11.49
N THR A 67 31.28 4.15 11.49
CA THR A 67 31.72 3.46 10.27
C THR A 67 30.72 2.42 9.75
N ASP A 68 29.78 2.01 10.59
CA ASP A 68 28.64 1.15 10.26
C ASP A 68 27.37 1.93 9.92
N HIS A 69 27.37 3.26 10.01
CA HIS A 69 26.28 4.12 9.53
C HIS A 69 26.57 4.58 8.10
N LYS A 70 26.28 3.68 7.16
CA LYS A 70 26.40 3.96 5.73
C LYS A 70 25.06 3.77 5.05
N CYS A 71 24.76 4.63 4.09
CA CYS A 71 23.55 4.55 3.28
C CYS A 71 23.92 4.54 1.80
N VAL A 72 23.16 3.82 1.00
CA VAL A 72 23.19 4.01 -0.45
C VAL A 72 22.59 5.39 -0.74
N SER A 73 23.28 6.17 -1.57
CA SER A 73 22.86 7.49 -2.00
C SER A 73 22.78 7.53 -3.52
N CYS A 74 21.56 7.65 -4.05
CA CYS A 74 21.33 7.60 -5.49
C CYS A 74 19.99 8.22 -5.87
N THR A 75 19.83 8.51 -7.15
CA THR A 75 18.55 8.84 -7.78
C THR A 75 18.35 8.01 -9.04
N SER A 76 17.14 7.51 -9.26
CA SER A 76 16.83 6.67 -10.41
C SER A 76 16.94 7.38 -11.77
N THR A 77 16.97 8.71 -11.78
CA THR A 77 17.19 9.50 -13.00
C THR A 77 18.66 9.56 -13.40
N ALA A 78 19.58 9.38 -12.44
CA ALA A 78 21.02 9.31 -12.68
C ALA A 78 21.51 7.87 -12.86
N ASP A 79 20.94 6.94 -12.08
CA ASP A 79 21.30 5.52 -12.12
C ASP A 79 20.09 4.62 -11.88
N GLY A 80 19.70 3.84 -12.89
CA GLY A 80 18.55 2.93 -12.83
C GLY A 80 18.69 1.84 -11.77
N GLN A 81 19.91 1.49 -11.35
CA GLN A 81 20.15 0.55 -10.25
C GLN A 81 19.56 1.06 -8.93
N CYS A 82 19.32 2.37 -8.80
CA CYS A 82 18.68 2.94 -7.61
C CYS A 82 17.27 2.36 -7.35
N ILE A 83 16.58 1.90 -8.41
CA ILE A 83 15.30 1.19 -8.31
C ILE A 83 15.54 -0.30 -8.06
N SER A 84 16.31 -0.95 -8.94
CA SER A 84 16.30 -2.41 -9.10
C SER A 84 17.39 -3.16 -8.34
N ASN A 85 18.56 -2.54 -8.18
CA ASN A 85 19.78 -3.21 -7.70
C ASN A 85 20.62 -2.29 -6.80
N ALA A 86 19.97 -1.65 -5.83
CA ALA A 86 20.64 -0.67 -4.97
C ALA A 86 21.74 -1.31 -4.11
N GLN A 87 21.69 -2.62 -3.88
CA GLN A 87 22.76 -3.37 -3.19
C GLN A 87 24.11 -3.35 -3.92
N ASP A 88 24.11 -3.13 -5.23
CA ASP A 88 25.33 -3.09 -6.05
C ASP A 88 25.94 -1.68 -6.09
N LEU A 89 25.24 -0.68 -5.54
CA LEU A 89 25.71 0.69 -5.44
C LEU A 89 26.58 0.89 -4.19
N PRO A 90 27.61 1.74 -4.27
CA PRO A 90 28.45 2.03 -3.12
C PRO A 90 27.67 2.75 -2.03
N ALA A 91 27.77 2.26 -0.78
CA ALA A 91 27.24 2.94 0.38
C ALA A 91 28.26 3.98 0.91
N MET A 92 27.79 5.22 1.11
CA MET A 92 28.60 6.30 1.70
C MET A 92 28.33 6.42 3.20
N GLN A 93 29.35 6.82 3.96
CA GLN A 93 29.20 7.09 5.40
C GLN A 93 28.45 8.41 5.59
N CYS A 94 27.43 8.39 6.45
CA CYS A 94 26.59 9.56 6.70
C CYS A 94 27.26 10.56 7.65
N GLU A 95 26.79 11.80 7.62
CA GLU A 95 27.14 12.82 8.61
C GLU A 95 26.62 12.42 10.01
N ALA A 96 27.36 12.83 11.04
CA ALA A 96 26.99 12.56 12.42
C ALA A 96 25.80 13.42 12.85
N ALA A 97 24.70 12.77 13.22
CA ALA A 97 23.55 13.44 13.80
C ALA A 97 23.79 13.78 15.28
N SER A 98 23.48 15.02 15.64
CA SER A 98 23.44 15.50 17.01
C SER A 98 21.99 15.74 17.43
N VAL A 99 21.63 15.40 18.67
CA VAL A 99 20.32 15.69 19.29
C VAL A 99 19.15 14.83 18.80
N ASP A 100 19.03 14.57 17.50
CA ASP A 100 17.90 13.84 16.93
C ASP A 100 18.35 12.52 16.28
N LEU A 101 17.88 11.40 16.83
CA LEU A 101 18.24 10.06 16.33
C LEU A 101 17.60 9.78 14.97
N THR A 102 16.50 10.44 14.62
CA THR A 102 15.84 10.26 13.31
C THR A 102 16.72 10.77 12.17
N LYS A 103 17.60 11.73 12.45
CA LYS A 103 18.63 12.20 11.52
C LYS A 103 19.75 11.19 11.28
N ALA A 104 19.92 10.24 12.21
CA ALA A 104 20.89 9.16 12.12
C ALA A 104 20.33 7.91 11.38
N GLN A 105 19.57 8.15 10.30
CA GLN A 105 18.90 7.12 9.52
C GLN A 105 19.23 7.25 8.04
N CYS A 106 19.08 6.15 7.30
CA CYS A 106 18.94 6.16 5.86
C CYS A 106 17.48 6.39 5.48
N TYR A 107 17.24 6.91 4.28
CA TYR A 107 15.92 6.93 3.68
C TYR A 107 15.90 6.24 2.30
N THR A 108 14.71 5.78 1.93
CA THR A 108 14.29 5.54 0.55
C THR A 108 12.96 6.23 0.35
N ARG A 109 12.82 7.03 -0.71
CA ARG A 109 11.54 7.68 -1.05
C ARG A 109 11.27 7.66 -2.55
N ILE A 110 10.02 7.81 -2.91
CA ILE A 110 9.58 7.99 -4.29
C ILE A 110 8.86 9.33 -4.41
N ILE A 111 9.36 10.19 -5.32
CA ILE A 111 8.75 11.46 -5.70
C ILE A 111 8.36 11.37 -7.18
N GLY A 112 7.05 11.30 -7.45
CA GLY A 112 6.55 10.99 -8.79
C GLY A 112 7.06 9.61 -9.23
N SER A 113 7.87 9.58 -10.29
CA SER A 113 8.51 8.36 -10.81
C SER A 113 9.98 8.20 -10.39
N THR A 114 10.51 9.13 -9.57
CA THR A 114 11.93 9.13 -9.17
C THR A 114 12.10 8.46 -7.81
N THR A 115 12.94 7.43 -7.76
CA THR A 115 13.38 6.79 -6.51
C THR A 115 14.65 7.45 -6.03
N GLU A 116 14.65 7.90 -4.78
CA GLU A 116 15.79 8.53 -4.12
C GLU A 116 16.17 7.75 -2.86
N ARG A 117 17.47 7.59 -2.66
CA ARG A 117 18.05 6.97 -1.47
C ARG A 117 19.13 7.90 -0.93
N GLY A 118 19.31 7.92 0.39
CA GLY A 118 20.36 8.73 1.00
C GLY A 118 20.36 8.69 2.53
N CYS A 119 21.20 9.54 3.12
CA CYS A 119 21.21 9.80 4.56
C CYS A 119 20.19 10.89 4.90
N VAL A 120 19.40 10.70 5.96
CA VAL A 120 18.38 11.69 6.38
C VAL A 120 19.00 13.04 6.72
N GLU A 121 20.13 13.06 7.44
CA GLU A 121 20.82 14.31 7.81
C GLU A 121 21.29 15.12 6.60
N SER A 122 21.57 14.47 5.47
CA SER A 122 22.03 15.14 4.25
C SER A 122 20.91 15.72 3.41
N GLU A 123 19.64 15.39 3.70
CA GLU A 123 18.49 15.80 2.91
C GLU A 123 17.63 16.82 3.65
N ARG A 124 17.71 18.10 3.22
CA ARG A 124 16.99 19.21 3.85
C ARG A 124 15.50 19.22 3.53
N THR A 125 15.08 18.57 2.45
CA THR A 125 13.68 18.52 2.01
C THR A 125 12.93 17.30 2.52
N LEU A 126 13.61 16.41 3.24
CA LEU A 126 12.98 15.27 3.88
C LEU A 126 12.28 15.76 5.15
N GLU A 127 11.07 16.29 4.96
CA GLU A 127 10.06 16.37 6.02
C GLU A 127 9.84 14.96 6.61
N GLU A 128 9.29 14.89 7.82
CA GLU A 128 9.02 13.62 8.52
C GLU A 128 8.48 12.57 7.53
N CYS A 129 9.22 11.46 7.40
CA CYS A 129 8.99 10.41 6.40
C CYS A 129 7.73 9.60 6.75
N LYS A 130 6.56 10.22 6.55
CA LYS A 130 5.23 9.73 6.93
C LYS A 130 4.39 9.26 5.73
N SER A 131 4.84 9.56 4.51
CA SER A 131 4.18 9.11 3.28
C SER A 131 4.35 7.60 3.10
N PRO A 132 3.37 6.87 2.53
CA PRO A 132 3.55 5.47 2.11
C PRO A 132 4.65 5.29 1.06
N THR A 133 5.07 6.36 0.39
CA THR A 133 6.19 6.36 -0.56
C THR A 133 7.50 6.82 0.06
N CYS A 134 7.63 6.80 1.38
CA CYS A 134 8.85 7.12 2.09
C CYS A 134 9.07 6.13 3.24
N GLN A 135 10.29 5.62 3.37
CA GLN A 135 10.71 4.80 4.50
C GLN A 135 12.10 5.21 4.99
N THR A 136 12.28 5.22 6.31
CA THR A 136 13.60 5.29 6.93
C THR A 136 14.02 3.96 7.54
N CYS A 137 15.32 3.78 7.70
CA CYS A 137 15.89 2.62 8.37
C CYS A 137 17.24 2.98 9.01
N THR A 138 17.75 2.11 9.87
CA THR A 138 19.03 2.31 10.53
C THR A 138 19.93 1.10 10.28
N GLY A 139 21.21 1.35 10.04
CA GLY A 139 22.23 0.31 9.82
C GLY A 139 22.95 0.44 8.48
N ASN A 140 24.00 -0.36 8.30
CA ASN A 140 24.86 -0.32 7.13
C ASN A 140 24.11 -0.79 5.87
N GLY A 141 23.90 0.11 4.92
CA GLY A 141 23.21 -0.18 3.66
C GLY A 141 21.77 -0.66 3.89
N CYS A 142 21.10 -0.24 4.97
CA CYS A 142 19.76 -0.75 5.28
C CYS A 142 18.72 -0.37 4.20
N ASN A 143 19.00 0.67 3.43
CA ASN A 143 18.12 1.21 2.40
C ASN A 143 18.40 0.61 1.01
N ILE A 144 18.68 -0.69 0.90
CA ILE A 144 18.95 -1.38 -0.38
C ILE A 144 17.75 -2.15 -0.93
N ALA A 145 16.77 -2.48 -0.09
CA ALA A 145 15.62 -3.26 -0.52
C ALA A 145 14.82 -2.52 -1.61
N VAL A 146 14.20 -3.29 -2.50
CA VAL A 146 13.21 -2.76 -3.45
C VAL A 146 12.09 -2.11 -2.63
N PHE A 147 11.79 -0.87 -2.98
CA PHE A 147 10.85 -0.04 -2.24
C PHE A 147 9.81 0.58 -3.19
N PRO A 148 8.51 0.60 -2.79
CA PRO A 148 7.95 -0.12 -1.65
C PRO A 148 8.09 -1.63 -1.82
N ALA A 149 7.86 -2.37 -0.73
CA ALA A 149 7.72 -3.82 -0.83
C ALA A 149 6.60 -4.12 -1.82
N GLY A 150 6.90 -5.01 -2.77
CA GLY A 150 5.95 -5.33 -3.83
C GLY A 150 5.78 -4.27 -4.93
N ARG A 151 6.82 -3.48 -5.18
CA ARG A 151 6.88 -2.56 -6.32
C ARG A 151 6.55 -3.27 -7.64
N GLN A 152 5.64 -2.70 -8.44
CA GLN A 152 5.21 -3.27 -9.71
C GLN A 152 6.40 -3.67 -10.59
N MET A 153 6.32 -4.86 -11.18
CA MET A 153 7.32 -5.38 -12.09
C MET A 153 6.64 -5.93 -13.34
N CYS A 154 7.13 -5.53 -14.51
CA CYS A 154 6.54 -5.88 -15.79
C CYS A 154 7.59 -6.46 -16.74
N VAL A 155 7.15 -7.25 -17.72
CA VAL A 155 7.96 -7.56 -18.89
C VAL A 155 8.14 -6.28 -19.71
N SER A 156 9.37 -6.04 -20.16
CA SER A 156 9.72 -4.89 -20.99
C SER A 156 10.45 -5.33 -22.26
N CYS A 157 9.91 -4.96 -23.42
CA CYS A 157 10.46 -5.29 -24.73
C CYS A 157 9.84 -4.45 -25.83
N SER A 158 10.55 -4.30 -26.95
CA SER A 158 9.98 -3.71 -28.16
C SER A 158 10.31 -4.52 -29.41
N GLY A 159 9.30 -4.90 -30.18
CA GLY A 159 9.47 -5.64 -31.43
C GLY A 159 9.37 -7.16 -31.27
N ALA A 160 9.14 -7.85 -32.40
CA ALA A 160 8.74 -9.26 -32.38
C ALA A 160 9.82 -10.21 -31.82
N ALA A 161 11.09 -10.02 -32.16
CA ALA A 161 12.15 -10.93 -31.73
C ALA A 161 12.41 -10.87 -30.21
N GLU A 162 12.39 -9.67 -29.63
CA GLU A 162 12.64 -9.46 -28.19
C GLU A 162 11.41 -9.85 -27.35
N CYS A 163 10.20 -9.50 -27.82
CA CYS A 163 8.98 -9.83 -27.10
C CYS A 163 8.59 -11.31 -27.15
N ASN A 164 9.05 -12.06 -28.17
CA ASN A 164 8.86 -13.51 -28.24
C ASN A 164 9.78 -14.27 -27.27
N ALA A 165 10.90 -13.67 -26.85
CA ALA A 165 11.82 -14.28 -25.90
C ALA A 165 11.31 -14.18 -24.44
N GLN A 166 10.44 -13.20 -24.13
CA GLN A 166 9.73 -13.04 -22.84
C GLN A 166 10.63 -13.04 -21.58
N THR A 167 11.92 -12.68 -21.67
CA THR A 167 12.86 -12.88 -20.54
C THR A 167 13.24 -11.63 -19.75
N SER A 168 12.93 -10.42 -20.21
CA SER A 168 13.37 -9.19 -19.51
C SER A 168 12.24 -8.58 -18.69
N THR A 169 12.38 -8.65 -17.36
CA THR A 169 11.50 -7.97 -16.42
C THR A 169 12.19 -6.76 -15.81
N GLU A 170 11.45 -5.68 -15.61
CA GLU A 170 11.93 -4.48 -14.93
C GLU A 170 10.92 -3.96 -13.91
N TYR A 171 11.42 -3.32 -12.85
CA TYR A 171 10.57 -2.62 -11.91
C TYR A 171 10.07 -1.31 -12.51
N CYS A 172 8.77 -1.05 -12.36
CA CYS A 172 8.17 0.19 -12.82
C CYS A 172 8.66 1.38 -12.01
N ALA A 173 8.83 2.52 -12.69
CA ALA A 173 9.22 3.77 -12.05
C ALA A 173 8.15 4.24 -11.05
N LEU A 174 6.88 4.09 -11.42
CA LEU A 174 5.75 4.23 -10.51
C LEU A 174 5.54 2.92 -9.73
N PRO A 175 5.35 2.97 -8.39
CA PRO A 175 5.33 1.77 -7.57
C PRO A 175 4.07 0.90 -7.74
N TYR A 176 2.96 1.52 -8.13
CA TYR A 176 1.64 0.89 -8.30
C TYR A 176 1.14 1.07 -9.74
N ASP A 177 2.07 0.99 -10.71
CA ASP A 177 1.79 1.06 -12.14
C ASP A 177 1.03 -0.19 -12.62
N SER A 178 0.61 -0.19 -13.88
CA SER A 178 0.08 -1.39 -14.55
C SER A 178 1.08 -1.88 -15.59
N CYS A 179 1.04 -3.17 -15.90
CA CYS A 179 1.75 -3.71 -17.05
C CYS A 179 0.89 -3.63 -18.30
N VAL A 180 1.53 -3.38 -19.44
CA VAL A 180 0.86 -3.27 -20.74
C VAL A 180 1.41 -4.31 -21.70
N THR A 181 0.52 -4.90 -22.49
CA THR A 181 0.85 -5.55 -23.76
C THR A 181 0.13 -4.78 -24.88
N LEU A 182 0.89 -4.25 -25.83
CA LEU A 182 0.40 -3.53 -27.00
C LEU A 182 0.80 -4.30 -28.27
N GLN A 183 -0.15 -4.47 -29.20
CA GLN A 183 0.13 -4.93 -30.57
C GLN A 183 0.00 -3.75 -31.54
N ARG A 184 1.10 -3.36 -32.18
CA ARG A 184 1.10 -2.30 -33.20
C ARG A 184 0.43 -2.77 -34.50
N SER A 185 0.18 -1.81 -35.40
CA SER A 185 -0.45 -2.07 -36.70
C SER A 185 0.36 -2.99 -37.63
N ASP A 186 1.67 -3.09 -37.44
CA ASP A 186 2.56 -4.01 -38.17
C ASP A 186 2.60 -5.43 -37.56
N GLY A 187 1.85 -5.68 -36.49
CA GLY A 187 1.80 -6.95 -35.77
C GLY A 187 2.90 -7.12 -34.72
N THR A 188 3.78 -6.13 -34.53
CA THR A 188 4.82 -6.19 -33.48
C THR A 188 4.24 -5.91 -32.09
N TYR A 189 4.83 -6.54 -31.08
CA TYR A 189 4.45 -6.31 -29.69
C TYR A 189 5.35 -5.29 -29.01
N VAL A 190 4.75 -4.59 -28.04
CA VAL A 190 5.43 -3.79 -27.03
C VAL A 190 4.92 -4.26 -25.68
N LYS A 191 5.82 -4.50 -24.75
CA LYS A 191 5.49 -4.75 -23.36
C LYS A 191 6.24 -3.72 -22.53
N SER A 192 5.57 -3.12 -21.57
CA SER A 192 6.17 -2.11 -20.69
C SER A 192 5.33 -1.94 -19.43
N CYS A 193 5.83 -1.15 -18.49
CA CYS A 193 4.97 -0.46 -17.52
C CYS A 193 4.14 0.61 -18.25
N GLU A 194 2.91 0.85 -17.81
CA GLU A 194 1.98 1.81 -18.43
C GLU A 194 2.50 3.25 -18.33
N GLY A 195 2.98 3.65 -17.14
CA GLY A 195 3.59 4.96 -16.91
C GLY A 195 4.88 5.19 -17.70
N ALA A 196 5.50 4.14 -18.24
CA ALA A 196 6.70 4.22 -19.09
C ALA A 196 6.39 4.20 -20.59
N MET A 197 5.13 4.05 -21.00
CA MET A 197 4.76 4.02 -22.42
C MET A 197 5.10 5.34 -23.11
N ALA A 198 5.56 5.25 -24.35
CA ALA A 198 5.71 6.42 -25.21
C ALA A 198 4.34 7.06 -25.48
N THR A 199 4.28 8.39 -25.58
CA THR A 199 3.02 9.12 -25.85
C THR A 199 2.33 8.66 -27.15
N THR A 200 3.10 8.21 -28.14
CA THR A 200 2.57 7.63 -29.38
C THR A 200 1.85 6.29 -29.15
N ASP A 201 2.40 5.44 -28.28
CA ASP A 201 1.83 4.13 -27.95
C ASP A 201 0.58 4.31 -27.06
N GLN A 202 0.60 5.27 -26.11
CA GLN A 202 -0.58 5.66 -25.33
C GLN A 202 -1.73 6.14 -26.22
N THR A 203 -1.43 7.04 -27.15
CA THR A 203 -2.43 7.57 -28.10
C THR A 203 -2.97 6.46 -29.01
N TYR A 204 -2.11 5.52 -29.42
CA TYR A 204 -2.52 4.37 -30.22
C TYR A 204 -3.49 3.46 -29.45
N CYS A 205 -3.22 3.14 -28.18
CA CYS A 205 -4.11 2.35 -27.34
C CYS A 205 -5.47 3.01 -27.12
N GLN A 206 -5.49 4.33 -26.91
CA GLN A 206 -6.74 5.08 -26.78
C GLN A 206 -7.61 4.99 -28.05
N ALA A 207 -6.98 5.00 -29.23
CA ALA A 207 -7.69 4.87 -30.50
C ALA A 207 -8.04 3.42 -30.88
N ASN A 208 -7.35 2.43 -30.30
CA ASN A 208 -7.46 1.01 -30.62
C ASN A 208 -7.44 0.18 -29.31
N PRO A 209 -8.50 0.25 -28.49
CA PRO A 209 -8.53 -0.41 -27.19
C PRO A 209 -8.40 -1.94 -27.28
N ASP A 210 -8.81 -2.54 -28.39
CA ASP A 210 -8.65 -3.97 -28.68
C ASP A 210 -7.20 -4.39 -29.01
N LYS A 211 -6.28 -3.40 -29.12
CA LYS A 211 -4.86 -3.61 -29.38
C LYS A 211 -3.97 -3.48 -28.16
N CYS A 212 -4.56 -3.23 -27.00
CA CYS A 212 -3.83 -3.07 -25.76
C CYS A 212 -4.53 -3.80 -24.62
N SER A 213 -3.77 -4.54 -23.81
CA SER A 213 -4.25 -5.14 -22.57
C SER A 213 -3.40 -4.65 -21.41
N TYR A 214 -4.07 -4.46 -20.28
CA TYR A 214 -3.50 -3.97 -19.04
C TYR A 214 -3.70 -5.01 -17.95
N CYS A 215 -2.77 -5.12 -17.02
CA CYS A 215 -2.86 -6.02 -15.88
C CYS A 215 -1.99 -5.51 -14.72
N GLY A 216 -2.34 -5.89 -13.49
CA GLY A 216 -1.75 -5.38 -12.25
C GLY A 216 -0.86 -6.39 -11.50
N MET A 217 -0.87 -7.68 -11.83
CA MET A 217 0.00 -8.66 -11.17
C MET A 217 1.46 -8.60 -11.67
N TYR A 218 2.40 -9.13 -10.88
CA TYR A 218 3.82 -9.18 -11.28
C TYR A 218 4.00 -9.96 -12.59
N GLY A 219 4.61 -9.32 -13.58
CA GLY A 219 4.88 -9.96 -14.87
C GLY A 219 3.64 -10.53 -15.56
N CYS A 220 2.45 -10.00 -15.25
CA CYS A 220 1.19 -10.46 -15.82
C CYS A 220 1.14 -10.28 -17.34
N ASN A 221 1.87 -9.30 -17.87
CA ASN A 221 2.00 -9.04 -19.29
C ASN A 221 2.97 -10.01 -19.99
N THR A 222 3.15 -11.23 -19.50
CA THR A 222 3.91 -12.28 -20.20
C THR A 222 3.14 -12.81 -21.41
N ALA A 223 1.85 -13.10 -21.24
CA ALA A 223 0.99 -13.67 -22.28
C ALA A 223 0.89 -12.79 -23.55
N GLU A 224 0.47 -13.39 -24.66
CA GLU A 224 0.05 -12.62 -25.84
C GLU A 224 -1.17 -11.75 -25.52
N LEU A 225 -1.41 -10.73 -26.35
CA LEU A 225 -2.51 -9.80 -26.16
C LEU A 225 -3.87 -10.53 -26.09
N ASP A 226 -4.51 -10.46 -24.93
CA ASP A 226 -5.92 -10.78 -24.74
C ASP A 226 -6.64 -9.54 -24.20
N ALA A 227 -7.28 -8.80 -25.10
CA ALA A 227 -8.03 -7.58 -24.77
C ALA A 227 -9.49 -7.87 -24.37
N THR A 228 -9.90 -9.14 -24.29
CA THR A 228 -11.33 -9.50 -24.21
C THR A 228 -11.83 -9.90 -22.83
N THR A 229 -10.96 -9.98 -21.83
CA THR A 229 -11.25 -10.66 -20.55
C THR A 229 -11.28 -9.74 -19.33
N SER A 230 -11.39 -8.42 -19.51
CA SER A 230 -11.35 -7.52 -18.35
C SER A 230 -12.59 -7.65 -17.46
N ARG A 231 -12.35 -7.69 -16.14
CA ARG A 231 -13.37 -7.89 -15.11
C ARG A 231 -14.40 -6.76 -15.13
N LYS A 232 -15.66 -7.08 -14.87
CA LYS A 232 -16.71 -6.09 -14.64
C LYS A 232 -17.09 -6.05 -13.17
N CYS A 233 -17.15 -4.86 -12.59
CA CYS A 233 -17.54 -4.67 -11.19
C CYS A 233 -18.65 -3.62 -11.08
N TYR A 234 -19.48 -3.73 -10.06
CA TYR A 234 -20.30 -2.60 -9.64
C TYR A 234 -19.40 -1.49 -9.10
N HIS A 235 -19.74 -0.25 -9.45
CA HIS A 235 -19.02 0.95 -9.06
C HIS A 235 -19.97 1.97 -8.45
N CYS A 236 -19.60 2.48 -7.28
CA CYS A 236 -20.31 3.55 -6.57
C CYS A 236 -19.40 4.18 -5.51
N GLU A 237 -19.73 5.41 -5.09
CA GLU A 237 -19.04 6.13 -4.02
C GLU A 237 -20.07 6.79 -3.09
N GLY A 238 -19.78 6.79 -1.79
CA GLY A 238 -20.57 7.42 -0.75
C GLY A 238 -22.01 6.89 -0.71
N THR A 239 -22.98 7.79 -0.56
CA THR A 239 -24.39 7.44 -0.49
C THR A 239 -24.95 6.86 -1.79
N GLY A 240 -24.25 7.02 -2.92
CA GLY A 240 -24.61 6.36 -4.18
C GLY A 240 -24.55 4.84 -4.08
N CYS A 241 -23.78 4.29 -3.14
CA CYS A 241 -23.72 2.86 -2.88
C CYS A 241 -24.95 2.27 -2.18
N LEU A 242 -25.84 3.13 -1.67
CA LEU A 242 -27.11 2.76 -1.04
C LEU A 242 -28.29 2.88 -2.01
N GLN A 243 -28.03 3.14 -3.29
CA GLN A 243 -29.05 3.17 -4.33
C GLN A 243 -29.16 1.80 -5.00
N THR A 244 -30.37 1.44 -5.43
CA THR A 244 -30.58 0.21 -6.21
C THR A 244 -29.98 0.31 -7.62
N SER A 245 -29.86 1.53 -8.16
CA SER A 245 -29.20 1.80 -9.44
C SER A 245 -27.67 1.93 -9.25
N VAL A 246 -26.97 0.81 -9.29
CA VAL A 246 -25.50 0.76 -9.29
C VAL A 246 -24.94 0.69 -10.71
N ASN A 247 -23.91 1.50 -10.99
CA ASN A 247 -23.22 1.48 -12.27
C ASN A 247 -22.32 0.25 -12.37
N ILE A 248 -22.18 -0.30 -13.58
CA ILE A 248 -21.21 -1.37 -13.87
C ILE A 248 -20.07 -0.75 -14.66
N GLU A 249 -18.86 -0.93 -14.17
CA GLU A 249 -17.62 -0.51 -14.83
C GLU A 249 -16.83 -1.73 -15.29
N THR A 250 -16.12 -1.60 -16.41
CA THR A 250 -15.11 -2.58 -16.83
C THR A 250 -13.78 -2.13 -16.26
N CYS A 251 -13.13 -2.98 -15.48
CA CYS A 251 -11.86 -2.68 -14.84
C CYS A 251 -10.78 -2.37 -15.87
N HIS A 252 -9.82 -1.53 -15.48
CA HIS A 252 -8.67 -1.20 -16.31
C HIS A 252 -7.76 -2.42 -16.47
N ASN A 253 -7.44 -3.08 -15.35
CA ASN A 253 -6.59 -4.27 -15.37
C ASN A 253 -7.43 -5.54 -15.57
N SER A 254 -6.99 -6.39 -16.48
CA SER A 254 -7.67 -7.64 -16.83
C SER A 254 -7.71 -8.67 -15.70
N ASP A 255 -6.80 -8.56 -14.74
CA ASP A 255 -6.68 -9.37 -13.53
C ASP A 255 -7.20 -8.66 -12.27
N ASP A 256 -7.92 -7.54 -12.41
CA ASP A 256 -8.50 -6.81 -11.28
C ASP A 256 -9.55 -7.62 -10.52
N ILE A 257 -9.60 -7.46 -9.20
CA ILE A 257 -10.58 -8.09 -8.32
C ILE A 257 -11.64 -7.05 -7.95
N CYS A 258 -12.92 -7.43 -7.92
CA CYS A 258 -13.97 -6.51 -7.46
C CYS A 258 -13.93 -6.37 -5.94
N PHE A 259 -14.20 -5.17 -5.43
CA PHE A 259 -14.28 -4.92 -4.00
C PHE A 259 -15.60 -4.26 -3.57
N SER A 260 -15.94 -4.38 -2.29
CA SER A 260 -16.92 -3.55 -1.59
C SER A 260 -16.36 -3.14 -0.24
N MET A 261 -16.28 -1.84 0.03
CA MET A 261 -15.93 -1.30 1.35
C MET A 261 -17.17 -0.80 2.07
N PHE A 262 -17.15 -0.94 3.39
CA PHE A 262 -18.29 -0.67 4.26
C PHE A 262 -17.91 0.29 5.40
N ASP A 263 -18.83 1.19 5.74
CA ASP A 263 -18.85 1.90 7.01
C ASP A 263 -19.95 1.30 7.88
N GLY A 264 -19.56 0.60 8.95
CA GLY A 264 -20.45 -0.34 9.63
C GLY A 264 -20.95 -1.42 8.67
N PHE A 265 -22.26 -1.46 8.43
CA PHE A 265 -22.89 -2.40 7.50
C PHE A 265 -23.24 -1.77 6.13
N ASN A 266 -23.06 -0.46 6.01
CA ASN A 266 -23.46 0.29 4.83
C ASN A 266 -22.33 0.32 3.81
N PRO A 267 -22.56 -0.11 2.56
CA PRO A 267 -21.55 0.01 1.52
C PRO A 267 -21.29 1.50 1.23
N VAL A 268 -20.01 1.88 1.17
CA VAL A 268 -19.57 3.26 0.92
C VAL A 268 -18.70 3.39 -0.32
N LEU A 269 -18.11 2.29 -0.80
CA LEU A 269 -17.31 2.28 -2.02
C LEU A 269 -17.36 0.89 -2.66
N ARG A 270 -17.55 0.83 -3.97
CA ARG A 270 -17.44 -0.39 -4.77
C ARG A 270 -16.65 -0.09 -6.03
N GLY A 271 -15.90 -1.06 -6.53
CA GLY A 271 -15.15 -0.90 -7.77
C GLY A 271 -14.15 -2.01 -8.01
N CYS A 272 -13.11 -1.70 -8.77
CA CYS A 272 -11.98 -2.57 -9.08
C CYS A 272 -10.82 -2.30 -8.11
N ILE A 273 -10.16 -3.33 -7.60
CA ILE A 273 -9.13 -3.18 -6.56
C ILE A 273 -7.99 -2.24 -6.99
N SER A 274 -7.64 -2.18 -8.27
CA SER A 274 -6.65 -1.23 -8.81
C SER A 274 -6.94 0.24 -8.49
N GLN A 275 -8.21 0.61 -8.36
CA GLN A 275 -8.69 1.98 -8.10
C GLN A 275 -8.46 2.42 -6.64
N LEU A 276 -8.25 1.49 -5.72
CA LEU A 276 -8.02 1.78 -4.30
C LEU A 276 -6.64 2.41 -4.05
N SER A 277 -6.56 3.31 -3.07
CA SER A 277 -5.29 3.78 -2.52
C SER A 277 -4.53 2.64 -1.84
N GLN A 278 -3.24 2.82 -1.59
CA GLN A 278 -2.44 1.78 -0.95
C GLN A 278 -2.93 1.41 0.45
N ALA A 279 -3.42 2.40 1.21
CA ALA A 279 -3.97 2.16 2.55
C ALA A 279 -5.22 1.29 2.47
N GLU A 280 -6.13 1.61 1.55
CA GLU A 280 -7.37 0.84 1.32
C GLU A 280 -7.08 -0.54 0.74
N LYS A 281 -6.12 -0.68 -0.19
CA LYS A 281 -5.68 -2.01 -0.68
C LYS A 281 -5.16 -2.88 0.47
N THR A 282 -4.34 -2.31 1.34
CA THR A 282 -3.79 -3.04 2.50
C THR A 282 -4.91 -3.49 3.43
N GLN A 283 -5.90 -2.63 3.65
CA GLN A 283 -7.11 -2.93 4.43
C GLN A 283 -7.90 -4.08 3.79
N CYS A 284 -8.16 -4.02 2.49
CA CYS A 284 -8.91 -5.05 1.76
C CYS A 284 -8.20 -6.40 1.64
N LEU A 285 -6.87 -6.42 1.72
CA LEU A 285 -6.05 -7.63 1.65
C LEU A 285 -5.79 -8.24 3.04
N ASP A 286 -6.24 -7.60 4.13
CA ASP A 286 -6.20 -8.21 5.46
C ASP A 286 -7.43 -9.10 5.64
N ASP A 287 -7.23 -10.43 5.64
CA ASP A 287 -8.29 -11.42 5.84
C ASP A 287 -9.06 -11.25 7.17
N ASN A 288 -8.52 -10.49 8.13
CA ASN A 288 -9.18 -10.19 9.40
C ASN A 288 -10.01 -8.91 9.37
N ASP A 289 -9.85 -8.07 8.34
CA ASP A 289 -10.62 -6.85 8.18
C ASP A 289 -11.88 -7.11 7.37
N LYS A 290 -13.03 -7.06 8.06
CA LYS A 290 -14.34 -7.30 7.45
C LYS A 290 -14.94 -6.07 6.77
N SER A 291 -14.35 -4.91 6.96
CA SER A 291 -14.83 -3.65 6.37
C SER A 291 -14.59 -3.57 4.87
N CYS A 292 -13.88 -4.54 4.29
CA CYS A 292 -13.77 -4.72 2.86
C CYS A 292 -13.98 -6.19 2.47
N GLN A 293 -14.64 -6.41 1.34
CA GLN A 293 -14.85 -7.73 0.76
C GLN A 293 -14.39 -7.76 -0.68
N LEU A 294 -13.66 -8.82 -1.03
CA LEU A 294 -13.15 -9.07 -2.38
C LEU A 294 -13.89 -10.24 -3.03
N CYS A 295 -14.07 -10.17 -4.35
CA CYS A 295 -14.61 -11.27 -5.16
C CYS A 295 -14.13 -11.21 -6.61
N GLU A 296 -14.03 -12.37 -7.28
CA GLU A 296 -13.34 -12.52 -8.58
C GLU A 296 -14.30 -12.79 -9.76
N GLU A 297 -15.60 -12.89 -9.52
CA GLU A 297 -16.61 -13.04 -10.58
C GLU A 297 -17.03 -11.68 -11.14
N ASP A 298 -17.53 -11.65 -12.38
CA ASP A 298 -18.12 -10.43 -12.93
C ASP A 298 -19.34 -10.02 -12.10
N VAL A 299 -19.43 -8.73 -11.78
CA VAL A 299 -20.53 -8.09 -11.04
C VAL A 299 -20.86 -8.81 -9.71
N CYS A 300 -19.84 -9.37 -9.06
CA CYS A 300 -20.00 -10.11 -7.81
C CYS A 300 -20.10 -9.22 -6.57
N ASN A 301 -19.62 -7.98 -6.67
CA ASN A 301 -19.46 -7.08 -5.55
C ASN A 301 -20.74 -6.28 -5.27
N LEU A 302 -21.94 -6.88 -5.41
CA LEU A 302 -23.22 -6.33 -4.91
C LEU A 302 -23.67 -7.10 -3.67
N VAL A 303 -22.74 -7.30 -2.74
CA VAL A 303 -22.97 -7.98 -1.47
C VAL A 303 -23.17 -6.98 -0.34
N SER A 304 -23.83 -7.42 0.73
CA SER A 304 -23.79 -6.76 2.03
C SER A 304 -22.52 -7.11 2.78
N HIS A 305 -22.24 -6.37 3.85
CA HIS A 305 -21.18 -6.71 4.81
C HIS A 305 -21.32 -8.16 5.30
N VAL A 306 -20.20 -8.88 5.46
CA VAL A 306 -20.19 -10.33 5.85
C VAL A 306 -20.97 -10.63 7.13
N ASP A 307 -21.07 -9.67 8.03
CA ASP A 307 -21.77 -9.81 9.31
C ASP A 307 -23.26 -9.39 9.23
N HIS A 308 -23.76 -8.91 8.09
CA HIS A 308 -25.19 -8.64 7.89
C HIS A 308 -25.96 -9.95 7.71
N LYS A 309 -26.18 -10.68 8.81
CA LYS A 309 -26.84 -11.99 8.81
C LYS A 309 -28.15 -11.97 9.59
N CYS A 310 -29.23 -12.48 9.01
CA CYS A 310 -30.53 -12.65 9.66
C CYS A 310 -30.98 -14.11 9.60
N GLU A 311 -31.74 -14.56 10.58
CA GLU A 311 -32.47 -15.83 10.48
C GLU A 311 -33.50 -15.72 9.35
N TYR A 312 -33.53 -16.73 8.47
CA TYR A 312 -34.46 -16.80 7.35
C TYR A 312 -35.27 -18.09 7.41
N CYS A 313 -36.54 -17.98 7.80
CA CYS A 313 -37.41 -19.14 7.97
C CYS A 313 -38.90 -18.77 7.97
N SER A 314 -39.75 -19.79 7.79
CA SER A 314 -41.19 -19.70 8.00
C SER A 314 -41.69 -20.91 8.78
N SER A 315 -42.59 -20.69 9.73
CA SER A 315 -43.17 -21.76 10.58
C SER A 315 -44.08 -22.73 9.81
N VAL A 316 -44.40 -22.44 8.55
CA VAL A 316 -45.06 -23.39 7.65
C VAL A 316 -44.13 -24.55 7.29
N PHE A 317 -42.84 -24.27 7.12
CA PHE A 317 -41.84 -25.26 6.69
C PHE A 317 -41.01 -25.79 7.85
N ASP A 318 -40.78 -24.96 8.88
CA ASP A 318 -39.99 -25.34 10.05
C ASP A 318 -40.61 -24.77 11.33
N ALA A 319 -41.17 -25.65 12.16
CA ALA A 319 -41.74 -25.27 13.45
C ALA A 319 -40.71 -24.60 14.40
N ASN A 320 -39.41 -24.86 14.22
CA ASN A 320 -38.36 -24.21 15.01
C ASN A 320 -38.25 -22.72 14.70
N CYS A 321 -38.78 -22.24 13.57
CA CYS A 321 -38.80 -20.81 13.25
C CYS A 321 -39.48 -19.95 14.32
N ILE A 322 -40.39 -20.54 15.10
CA ILE A 322 -41.09 -19.88 16.20
C ILE A 322 -40.17 -19.72 17.42
N THR A 323 -39.36 -20.73 17.76
CA THR A 323 -38.74 -20.85 19.09
C THR A 323 -37.22 -20.91 19.10
N ALA A 324 -36.60 -21.49 18.07
CA ALA A 324 -35.17 -21.69 17.98
C ALA A 324 -34.72 -21.79 16.51
N PRO A 325 -34.89 -20.72 15.71
CA PRO A 325 -34.40 -20.69 14.35
C PRO A 325 -32.87 -20.87 14.33
N ASN A 326 -32.37 -21.57 13.31
CA ASN A 326 -30.94 -21.79 13.12
C ASN A 326 -30.56 -21.88 11.64
N SER A 327 -31.09 -20.93 10.87
CA SER A 327 -30.91 -20.78 9.43
C SER A 327 -30.48 -19.34 9.10
N PRO A 328 -29.33 -18.86 9.63
CA PRO A 328 -28.84 -17.53 9.31
C PRO A 328 -28.40 -17.45 7.85
N VAL A 329 -28.84 -16.40 7.15
CA VAL A 329 -28.42 -16.08 5.78
C VAL A 329 -27.80 -14.69 5.75
N GLN A 330 -26.84 -14.47 4.86
CA GLN A 330 -26.34 -13.13 4.58
C GLN A 330 -27.40 -12.36 3.79
N CYS A 331 -27.74 -11.17 4.26
CA CYS A 331 -28.79 -10.35 3.67
C CYS A 331 -28.30 -9.59 2.44
N PRO A 332 -29.21 -9.07 1.61
CA PRO A 332 -28.86 -8.09 0.59
C PRO A 332 -28.20 -6.84 1.20
N ALA A 333 -27.46 -6.09 0.38
CA ALA A 333 -26.90 -4.81 0.81
C ALA A 333 -28.02 -3.82 1.19
N PRO A 334 -27.89 -3.07 2.30
CA PRO A 334 -28.84 -2.03 2.66
C PRO A 334 -29.00 -1.00 1.52
N THR A 335 -30.22 -0.49 1.36
CA THR A 335 -30.51 0.59 0.40
C THR A 335 -31.39 1.64 1.06
N THR A 336 -31.16 2.91 0.72
CA THR A 336 -31.98 4.03 1.25
C THR A 336 -33.43 4.00 0.79
N GLU A 337 -33.78 3.13 -0.17
CA GLU A 337 -35.15 2.89 -0.61
C GLU A 337 -35.96 2.03 0.37
N VAL A 338 -35.29 1.37 1.32
CA VAL A 338 -35.90 0.39 2.22
C VAL A 338 -35.56 0.69 3.68
N SER A 339 -34.28 0.87 3.99
CA SER A 339 -33.82 1.23 5.32
C SER A 339 -32.42 1.80 5.25
N ALA A 340 -32.17 2.85 6.03
CA ALA A 340 -30.83 3.42 6.14
C ALA A 340 -29.83 2.46 6.85
N ASP A 341 -30.34 1.43 7.52
CA ASP A 341 -29.55 0.51 8.33
C ASP A 341 -29.78 -0.96 7.91
N ALA A 342 -28.76 -1.80 8.13
CA ALA A 342 -28.86 -3.24 8.03
C ALA A 342 -29.80 -3.80 9.12
N GLN A 343 -30.96 -4.33 8.70
CA GLN A 343 -32.02 -4.74 9.61
C GLN A 343 -32.57 -6.13 9.29
N CYS A 344 -32.92 -6.86 10.35
CA CYS A 344 -33.70 -8.09 10.27
C CYS A 344 -35.15 -7.83 10.71
N TYR A 345 -36.08 -8.67 10.27
CA TYR A 345 -37.45 -8.68 10.79
C TYR A 345 -37.85 -10.05 11.36
N THR A 346 -38.84 -10.00 12.25
CA THR A 346 -39.69 -11.12 12.66
C THR A 346 -41.14 -10.66 12.56
N ARG A 347 -41.99 -11.39 11.83
CA ARG A 347 -43.41 -11.06 11.67
C ARG A 347 -44.31 -12.25 11.88
N VAL A 348 -45.56 -11.99 12.28
CA VAL A 348 -46.59 -13.01 12.41
C VAL A 348 -47.80 -12.70 11.51
N ILE A 349 -48.00 -13.51 10.49
CA ILE A 349 -49.14 -13.42 9.57
C ILE A 349 -50.14 -14.53 9.95
N GLY A 350 -51.24 -14.14 10.60
CA GLY A 350 -52.19 -15.11 11.16
C GLY A 350 -51.56 -15.94 12.28
N SER A 351 -51.22 -17.20 12.00
CA SER A 351 -50.50 -18.11 12.92
C SER A 351 -49.13 -18.54 12.40
N VAL A 352 -48.63 -17.89 11.35
CA VAL A 352 -47.33 -18.19 10.74
C VAL A 352 -46.29 -17.16 11.19
N THR A 353 -45.19 -17.63 11.77
CA THR A 353 -44.01 -16.80 12.07
C THR A 353 -43.06 -16.83 10.88
N GLU A 354 -42.64 -15.66 10.42
CA GLU A 354 -41.63 -15.48 9.39
C GLU A 354 -40.49 -14.61 9.92
N ARG A 355 -39.26 -14.97 9.56
CA ARG A 355 -38.03 -14.24 9.91
C ARG A 355 -37.25 -14.02 8.62
N GLY A 356 -36.67 -12.83 8.47
CA GLY A 356 -35.91 -12.49 7.26
C GLY A 356 -35.13 -11.19 7.36
N CYS A 357 -34.60 -10.78 6.22
CA CYS A 357 -33.87 -9.53 6.02
C CYS A 357 -34.83 -8.42 5.59
N LEU A 358 -34.69 -7.22 6.13
CA LEU A 358 -35.41 -6.05 5.61
C LEU A 358 -34.63 -5.50 4.40
N GLY A 359 -34.95 -5.98 3.20
CA GLY A 359 -34.15 -5.72 1.99
C GLY A 359 -34.92 -5.16 0.79
N SER A 360 -36.24 -5.11 0.86
CA SER A 360 -37.10 -4.56 -0.20
C SER A 360 -38.23 -3.69 0.36
N ALA A 361 -38.78 -2.80 -0.48
CA ALA A 361 -39.95 -2.01 -0.11
C ALA A 361 -41.17 -2.90 0.23
N THR A 362 -41.24 -4.11 -0.33
CA THR A 362 -42.25 -5.10 0.03
C THR A 362 -42.06 -5.60 1.47
N ASP A 363 -40.83 -5.91 1.87
CA ASP A 363 -40.52 -6.32 3.24
C ASP A 363 -40.86 -5.20 4.24
N GLU A 364 -40.57 -3.95 3.90
CA GLU A 364 -40.89 -2.77 4.72
C GLU A 364 -42.40 -2.56 4.85
N LEU A 365 -43.15 -2.58 3.74
CA LEU A 365 -44.60 -2.40 3.74
C LEU A 365 -45.33 -3.51 4.50
N GLU A 366 -44.85 -4.75 4.40
CA GLU A 366 -45.45 -5.91 5.07
C GLU A 366 -44.99 -6.06 6.54
N CYS A 367 -44.01 -5.26 6.98
CA CYS A 367 -43.52 -5.26 8.35
C CYS A 367 -44.04 -4.04 9.13
N ASP A 368 -45.36 -3.98 9.35
CA ASP A 368 -45.95 -2.95 10.18
C ASP A 368 -45.71 -3.26 11.68
N SER A 369 -44.99 -2.37 12.36
CA SER A 369 -44.73 -2.44 13.81
C SER A 369 -46.00 -2.45 14.69
N THR A 370 -47.13 -2.00 14.14
CA THR A 370 -48.43 -2.01 14.82
C THR A 370 -49.21 -3.32 14.62
N GLU A 371 -48.83 -4.12 13.62
CA GLU A 371 -49.49 -5.36 13.22
C GLU A 371 -48.50 -6.55 13.19
N ASN A 372 -48.05 -6.95 14.38
CA ASN A 372 -47.25 -8.16 14.63
C ASN A 372 -45.88 -8.26 13.91
N CYS A 373 -45.27 -7.15 13.51
CA CYS A 373 -43.87 -7.14 13.06
C CYS A 373 -42.92 -6.49 14.07
N GLN A 374 -41.69 -7.00 14.15
CA GLN A 374 -40.58 -6.40 14.89
C GLN A 374 -39.33 -6.40 14.00
N THR A 375 -38.66 -5.26 13.94
CA THR A 375 -37.34 -5.14 13.31
C THR A 375 -36.25 -4.99 14.37
N CYS A 376 -35.02 -5.35 14.01
CA CYS A 376 -33.86 -5.15 14.84
C CYS A 376 -32.63 -4.84 13.97
N ALA A 377 -31.74 -4.01 14.50
CA ALA A 377 -30.45 -3.72 13.88
C ALA A 377 -29.41 -4.77 14.27
N ILE A 378 -28.43 -4.99 13.38
CA ILE A 378 -27.32 -5.89 13.67
C ILE A 378 -26.22 -5.13 14.41
N GLU A 379 -25.85 -5.60 15.61
CA GLU A 379 -24.80 -4.95 16.41
C GLU A 379 -23.48 -5.74 16.46
N ASN A 380 -23.51 -7.08 16.30
CA ASN A 380 -22.33 -7.95 16.50
C ASN A 380 -22.23 -9.11 15.50
N GLY A 381 -22.84 -8.98 14.32
CA GLY A 381 -22.85 -10.03 13.29
C GLY A 381 -23.66 -11.29 13.58
N ALA A 382 -24.29 -11.35 14.75
CA ALA A 382 -25.31 -12.33 15.06
C ALA A 382 -26.66 -11.88 14.52
N ALA A 383 -27.46 -12.83 14.04
CA ALA A 383 -28.84 -12.58 13.66
C ALA A 383 -29.65 -12.09 14.85
N CYS A 384 -29.98 -10.80 14.85
CA CYS A 384 -30.73 -10.17 15.94
C CYS A 384 -32.16 -10.71 16.03
N ASN A 385 -32.71 -11.18 14.90
CA ASN A 385 -34.03 -11.79 14.81
C ASN A 385 -34.01 -13.28 15.15
N LYS A 386 -33.12 -13.74 16.03
CA LYS A 386 -33.10 -15.14 16.50
C LYS A 386 -34.02 -15.39 17.69
N ALA A 387 -34.21 -14.37 18.53
CA ALA A 387 -35.00 -14.45 19.76
C ALA A 387 -36.51 -14.37 19.51
#